data_AF-W5XY44-F1
#
_entry.id   AF-W5XY44-F1
#
_cell.length_a   1.000
_cell.length_b   1.000
_cell.length_c   1.000
_cell.angle_alpha   90.00
_cell.angle_beta   90.00
_cell.angle_gamma   90.00
#
_symmetry.space_group_name_H-M   'P 1'
#
loop_
_entity.id
_entity.type
_entity.pdbx_description
1 polymer ?
#
loop_
_entity_poly.entity_id
_entity_poly.type
_entity_poly.pdbx_seq_one_letter_code
_entity_poly.pdbx_strand_id
1 'polypeptide(L)'
;MTGIPLQSNTNPADPEEHALWALVGLPGPGSHAPLILPGAIMRQWSAHLFKAGFRHHPELQEIKYVPPSGETNWISGNAGRWAPIDEVLPPEVTAPAVDHLSLDEKRILLEKLREEIEPPALPYPGDLAREGTLGGEDA
;
A
#
# COMPACT_ATOMS: atom_id res chain seq x y z
N MET A 1 -6.42 -10.95 13.13
CA MET A 1 -5.60 -10.15 12.19
C MET A 1 -4.15 -10.25 12.65
N THR A 2 -3.29 -10.87 11.83
CA THR A 2 -1.89 -11.21 12.14
C THR A 2 -0.89 -10.22 11.53
N GLY A 3 -1.36 -9.08 11.02
CA GLY A 3 -0.54 -8.03 10.38
C GLY A 3 -0.45 -6.75 11.20
N ILE A 4 0.49 -5.89 10.84
CA ILE A 4 0.64 -4.55 11.44
C ILE A 4 -0.61 -3.70 11.10
N PRO A 5 -1.26 -3.05 12.07
CA PRO A 5 -2.36 -2.14 11.78
C PRO A 5 -1.81 -0.91 11.05
N LEU A 6 -2.33 -0.68 9.85
CA LEU A 6 -2.00 0.45 9.00
C LEU A 6 -3.18 1.43 8.95
N GLN A 7 -2.89 2.69 8.66
CA GLN A 7 -3.92 3.70 8.55
C GLN A 7 -4.99 3.32 7.49
N SER A 8 -4.59 2.68 6.40
CA SER A 8 -5.48 2.23 5.32
C SER A 8 -6.34 1.01 5.66
N ASN A 9 -6.01 0.25 6.70
CA ASN A 9 -6.71 -0.99 7.07
C ASN A 9 -7.36 -0.94 8.46
N THR A 10 -7.42 0.24 9.07
CA THR A 10 -8.08 0.49 10.36
C THR A 10 -9.38 1.27 10.15
N ASN A 11 -10.39 1.00 10.95
CA ASN A 11 -11.67 1.70 10.87
C ASN A 11 -11.63 3.02 11.67
N PRO A 12 -11.70 4.22 11.04
CA PRO A 12 -11.68 5.49 11.75
C PRO A 12 -12.96 5.76 12.57
N ALA A 13 -14.05 5.04 12.33
CA ALA A 13 -15.30 5.20 13.08
C ALA A 13 -15.37 4.29 14.32
N ASP A 14 -14.51 3.27 14.41
CA ASP A 14 -14.43 2.38 15.57
C ASP A 14 -13.45 2.97 16.61
N PRO A 15 -13.89 3.27 17.85
CA PRO A 15 -13.00 3.78 18.89
C PRO A 15 -11.75 2.91 19.12
N GLU A 16 -11.85 1.59 19.01
CA GLU A 16 -10.70 0.69 19.22
C GLU A 16 -9.69 0.72 18.06
N GLU A 17 -10.11 1.13 16.87
CA GLU A 17 -9.28 1.16 15.66
C GLU A 17 -8.86 2.57 15.24
N HIS A 18 -9.58 3.60 15.68
CA HIS A 18 -9.44 4.99 15.26
C HIS A 18 -7.99 5.50 15.23
N ALA A 19 -7.24 5.25 16.30
CA ALA A 19 -5.85 5.66 16.45
C ALA A 19 -4.90 4.44 16.53
N LEU A 20 -5.37 3.23 16.23
CA LEU A 20 -4.61 1.99 16.43
C LEU A 20 -3.32 1.96 15.60
N TRP A 21 -3.39 2.43 14.36
CA TRP A 21 -2.24 2.55 13.45
C TRP A 21 -1.17 3.53 13.98
N ALA A 22 -1.59 4.58 14.70
CA ALA A 22 -0.70 5.61 15.24
C ALA A 22 0.08 5.16 16.48
N LEU A 23 -0.28 4.00 17.05
CA LEU A 23 0.39 3.43 18.22
C LEU A 23 1.46 2.39 17.86
N VAL A 24 1.67 2.14 16.57
CA VAL A 24 2.63 1.15 16.07
C VAL A 24 4.06 1.71 16.11
N GLY A 25 5.01 0.90 16.59
CA GLY A 25 6.44 1.17 16.44
C GLY A 25 6.89 2.48 17.09
N LEU A 26 6.15 2.98 18.09
CA LEU A 26 6.52 4.19 18.81
C LEU A 26 7.87 4.03 19.51
N PRO A 27 8.68 5.09 19.66
CA PRO A 27 9.98 4.99 20.31
C PRO A 27 9.81 4.56 21.77
N GLY A 28 10.55 3.53 22.17
CA GLY A 28 10.61 3.06 23.55
C GLY A 28 11.54 3.91 24.42
N PRO A 29 11.58 3.63 25.74
CA PRO A 29 12.47 4.32 26.67
C PRO A 29 13.94 4.29 26.20
N GLY A 30 14.56 5.47 26.12
CA GLY A 30 15.94 5.61 25.66
C GLY A 30 16.13 5.64 24.14
N SER A 31 15.06 5.64 23.32
CA SER A 31 15.07 5.94 21.87
C SER A 31 15.79 4.94 20.94
N HIS A 32 16.29 3.81 21.43
CA HIS A 32 17.05 2.85 20.61
C HIS A 32 16.23 1.64 20.14
N ALA A 33 15.05 1.39 20.72
CA ALA A 33 14.19 0.27 20.34
C ALA A 33 12.72 0.68 20.33
N PRO A 34 11.90 0.14 19.42
CA PRO A 34 10.47 0.40 19.40
C PRO A 34 9.80 -0.18 20.65
N LEU A 35 8.84 0.57 21.19
CA LEU A 35 7.95 0.12 22.25
C LEU A 35 7.03 -0.98 21.67
N ILE A 36 7.26 -2.22 22.11
CA ILE A 36 6.43 -3.35 21.73
C ILE A 36 5.25 -3.44 22.71
N LEU A 37 4.04 -3.10 22.24
CA LEU A 37 2.80 -3.20 23.01
C LEU A 37 1.89 -4.30 22.46
N PRO A 38 1.26 -5.13 23.31
CA PRO A 38 0.23 -6.06 22.86
C PRO A 38 -0.91 -5.32 22.17
N GLY A 39 -1.40 -5.84 21.04
CA GLY A 39 -2.46 -5.21 20.26
C GLY A 39 -3.75 -4.92 21.05
N ALA A 40 -4.08 -5.74 22.05
CA ALA A 40 -5.22 -5.51 22.94
C ALA A 40 -5.05 -4.22 23.78
N ILE A 41 -3.83 -3.91 24.23
CA ILE A 41 -3.53 -2.68 24.97
C ILE A 41 -3.63 -1.46 24.04
N MET A 42 -3.09 -1.57 22.82
CA MET A 42 -3.20 -0.49 21.84
C MET A 42 -4.66 -0.16 21.48
N ARG A 43 -5.53 -1.17 21.35
CA ARG A 43 -6.98 -0.97 21.14
C ARG A 43 -7.64 -0.22 22.30
N GLN A 44 -7.32 -0.59 23.54
CA GLN A 44 -7.82 0.12 24.72
C GLN A 44 -7.35 1.58 24.75
N TRP A 45 -6.10 1.84 24.37
CA TRP A 45 -5.56 3.21 24.28
C TRP A 45 -6.22 4.02 23.17
N SER A 46 -6.43 3.43 21.99
CA SER A 46 -7.20 4.08 20.92
C SER A 46 -8.60 4.47 21.40
N ALA A 47 -9.31 3.55 22.06
CA ALA A 47 -10.65 3.81 22.58
C ALA A 47 -10.63 4.91 23.67
N HIS A 48 -9.58 4.96 24.48
CA HIS A 48 -9.38 6.03 25.46
C HIS A 48 -9.20 7.40 24.79
N LEU A 49 -8.33 7.52 23.78
CA LEU A 49 -8.12 8.75 23.01
C LEU A 49 -9.42 9.21 22.34
N PHE A 50 -10.17 8.29 21.74
CA PHE A 50 -11.45 8.59 21.12
C PHE A 50 -12.47 9.16 22.11
N LYS A 51 -12.58 8.55 23.31
CA LYS A 51 -13.47 9.01 24.40
C LYS A 51 -13.01 10.34 25.00
N ALA A 52 -11.71 10.62 25.01
CA ALA A 52 -11.16 11.92 25.40
C ALA A 52 -11.38 13.02 24.35
N GLY A 53 -11.97 12.69 23.19
CA GLY A 53 -12.34 13.66 22.16
C GLY A 53 -11.30 13.86 21.06
N PHE A 54 -10.18 13.11 21.07
CA PHE A 54 -9.19 13.18 20.00
C PHE A 54 -9.79 12.67 18.69
N ARG A 55 -9.53 13.39 17.59
CA ARG A 55 -9.90 12.99 16.24
C ARG A 55 -8.71 13.19 15.31
N HIS A 56 -8.52 12.23 14.42
CA HIS A 56 -7.56 12.36 13.35
C HIS A 56 -8.06 13.35 12.28
N HIS A 57 -7.22 14.33 11.96
CA HIS A 57 -7.41 15.31 10.90
C HIS A 57 -6.38 15.04 9.78
N PRO A 58 -6.74 14.29 8.72
CA PRO A 58 -5.80 13.89 7.68
C PRO A 58 -5.03 15.06 7.04
N GLU A 59 -5.67 16.22 6.95
CA GLU A 59 -5.10 17.46 6.42
C GLU A 59 -3.98 18.06 7.29
N LEU A 60 -3.89 17.68 8.57
CA LEU A 60 -2.87 18.12 9.52
C LEU A 60 -1.80 17.04 9.77
N GLN A 61 -1.83 15.92 9.05
CA GLN A 61 -0.91 14.81 9.26
C GLN A 61 0.49 15.13 8.71
N GLU A 62 1.50 15.12 9.59
CA GLU A 62 2.90 15.44 9.22
C GLU A 62 3.76 14.20 8.95
N ILE A 63 3.35 13.03 9.44
CA ILE A 63 4.12 11.78 9.35
C ILE A 63 3.24 10.59 8.90
N LYS A 64 3.86 9.59 8.28
CA LYS A 64 3.25 8.31 7.89
C LYS A 64 4.06 7.12 8.40
N TYR A 65 3.38 6.01 8.67
CA TYR A 65 4.04 4.76 9.01
C TYR A 65 4.37 3.98 7.74
N VAL A 66 5.65 3.63 7.58
CA VAL A 66 6.17 2.84 6.47
C VAL A 66 6.42 1.42 6.99
N PRO A 67 5.62 0.42 6.57
CA PRO A 67 5.83 -0.96 7.00
C PRO A 67 7.18 -1.50 6.51
N PRO A 68 7.75 -2.51 7.18
CA PRO A 68 8.97 -3.17 6.74
C PRO A 68 8.71 -3.92 5.41
N SER A 69 9.71 -3.98 4.52
CA SER A 69 9.66 -4.81 3.32
C SER A 69 9.86 -6.29 3.67
N GLY A 70 8.91 -7.17 3.33
CA GLY A 70 9.02 -8.64 3.49
C GLY A 70 7.97 -9.28 4.40
N GLU A 71 8.19 -10.55 4.78
CA GLU A 71 7.29 -11.29 5.69
C GLU A 71 7.16 -10.57 7.03
N THR A 72 5.95 -10.10 7.32
CA THR A 72 5.66 -9.19 8.41
C THR A 72 5.38 -9.97 9.69
N ASN A 73 6.24 -9.84 10.70
CA ASN A 73 5.90 -10.23 12.07
C ASN A 73 6.25 -9.10 13.04
N TRP A 74 5.22 -8.40 13.53
CA TRP A 74 5.37 -7.28 14.46
C TRP A 74 6.05 -7.68 15.79
N ILE A 75 6.01 -8.97 16.15
CA ILE A 75 6.65 -9.53 17.35
C ILE A 75 8.17 -9.65 17.17
N SER A 76 8.66 -9.77 15.93
CA SER A 76 10.07 -10.04 15.63
C SER A 76 10.96 -8.77 15.61
N GLY A 77 10.43 -7.60 15.98
CA GLY A 77 11.23 -6.39 16.14
C GLY A 77 11.73 -5.73 14.84
N ASN A 78 11.43 -6.30 13.68
CA ASN A 78 11.53 -5.61 12.39
C ASN A 78 10.31 -4.71 12.20
N ALA A 79 10.13 -3.76 13.12
CA ALA A 79 9.08 -2.77 13.02
C ALA A 79 9.44 -1.81 11.88
N GLY A 80 8.44 -1.37 11.14
CA GLY A 80 8.59 -0.31 10.15
C GLY A 80 9.04 1.00 10.80
N ARG A 81 9.03 2.08 10.03
CA ARG A 81 9.47 3.40 10.52
C ARG A 81 8.43 4.47 10.29
N TRP A 82 8.46 5.48 11.14
CA TRP A 82 7.75 6.73 10.90
C TRP A 82 8.59 7.62 9.97
N ALA A 83 7.94 8.18 8.96
CA ALA A 83 8.54 8.99 7.91
C ALA A 83 7.76 10.31 7.76
N PRO A 84 8.38 11.41 7.30
CA PRO A 84 7.64 12.59 6.85
C PRO A 84 6.55 12.21 5.82
N ILE A 85 5.40 12.88 5.87
CA ILE A 85 4.24 12.57 5.02
C ILE A 85 4.58 12.70 3.52
N ASP A 86 5.45 13.63 3.19
CA ASP A 86 5.93 14.00 1.86
C ASP A 86 7.13 13.16 1.38
N GLU A 87 7.68 12.28 2.22
CA GLU A 87 8.79 11.42 1.82
C GLU A 87 8.40 10.51 0.65
N VAL A 88 9.12 10.62 -0.48
CA VAL A 88 8.92 9.75 -1.64
C VAL A 88 9.47 8.36 -1.32
N LEU A 89 8.59 7.37 -1.26
CA LEU A 89 8.95 5.98 -0.98
C LEU A 89 9.34 5.25 -2.27
N PRO A 90 10.30 4.32 -2.23
CA PRO A 90 10.70 3.58 -3.40
C PRO A 90 9.62 2.57 -3.83
N PRO A 91 9.54 2.18 -5.12
CA PRO A 91 8.45 1.35 -5.65
C PRO A 91 8.28 0.01 -4.94
N GLU A 92 9.36 -0.58 -4.42
CA GLU A 92 9.35 -1.84 -3.69
C GLU A 92 8.54 -1.77 -2.38
N VAL A 93 8.36 -0.57 -1.84
CA VAL A 93 7.59 -0.30 -0.63
C VAL A 93 6.14 0.07 -0.96
N THR A 94 5.91 0.78 -2.06
CA THR A 94 4.57 1.26 -2.45
C THR A 94 3.79 0.27 -3.30
N ALA A 95 4.46 -0.68 -3.95
CA ALA A 95 3.81 -1.69 -4.77
C ALA A 95 2.82 -2.52 -3.91
N PRO A 96 1.59 -2.75 -4.41
CA PRO A 96 0.60 -3.49 -3.65
C PRO A 96 1.01 -4.95 -3.46
N ALA A 97 0.63 -5.54 -2.33
CA ALA A 97 0.80 -6.97 -2.09
C ALA A 97 -0.11 -7.76 -3.04
N VAL A 98 0.43 -8.81 -3.66
CA VAL A 98 -0.27 -9.70 -4.61
C VAL A 98 -0.33 -11.15 -4.11
N ASP A 99 0.08 -11.40 -2.87
CA ASP A 99 0.09 -12.70 -2.21
C ASP A 99 -1.30 -13.35 -2.16
N HIS A 100 -2.34 -12.54 -1.99
CA HIS A 100 -3.75 -12.97 -1.97
C HIS A 100 -4.30 -13.42 -3.34
N LEU A 101 -3.59 -13.17 -4.44
CA LEU A 101 -4.02 -13.57 -5.78
C LEU A 101 -3.60 -15.01 -6.09
N SER A 102 -4.51 -15.75 -6.73
CA SER A 102 -4.22 -17.04 -7.35
C SER A 102 -3.19 -16.92 -8.49
N LEU A 103 -2.64 -18.05 -8.93
CA LEU A 103 -1.67 -18.05 -10.02
C LEU A 103 -2.27 -17.52 -11.33
N ASP A 104 -3.53 -17.83 -11.62
CA ASP A 104 -4.19 -17.37 -12.85
C ASP A 104 -4.51 -15.88 -12.79
N GLU A 105 -4.94 -15.36 -11.64
CA GLU A 105 -5.12 -13.92 -11.44
C GLU A 105 -3.79 -13.16 -11.59
N LYS A 106 -2.69 -13.70 -11.07
CA LYS A 106 -1.35 -13.12 -11.26
C LYS A 106 -0.94 -13.07 -12.72
N ARG A 107 -1.26 -14.09 -13.51
CA ARG A 107 -0.98 -14.12 -14.96
C ARG A 107 -1.75 -13.02 -15.70
N ILE A 108 -3.05 -12.90 -15.43
CA ILE A 108 -3.89 -11.86 -16.04
C ILE A 108 -3.43 -10.46 -15.61
N LEU A 109 -3.07 -10.27 -14.34
CA LEU A 109 -2.53 -8.99 -13.87
C LEU A 109 -1.24 -8.63 -14.60
N LEU A 110 -0.33 -9.59 -14.77
CA LEU A 110 0.93 -9.38 -15.48
C LEU A 110 0.71 -8.97 -16.94
N GLU A 111 -0.24 -9.60 -17.63
CA GLU A 111 -0.61 -9.28 -19.01
C GLU A 111 -1.11 -7.83 -19.13
N LYS A 112 -2.07 -7.43 -18.29
CA LYS A 112 -2.58 -6.05 -18.26
C LYS A 112 -1.49 -5.02 -17.97
N LEU A 113 -0.63 -5.30 -16.99
CA LEU A 113 0.48 -4.41 -16.65
C LEU A 113 1.48 -4.27 -17.80
N ARG A 114 1.74 -5.36 -18.55
CA ARG A 114 2.59 -5.31 -19.74
C ARG A 114 2.00 -4.40 -20.81
N GLU A 115 0.70 -4.55 -21.12
CA GLU A 115 0.02 -3.71 -22.10
C GLU A 115 0.02 -2.22 -21.72
N GLU A 116 -0.10 -1.91 -20.44
CA GLU A 116 -0.10 -0.53 -19.94
C GLU A 116 1.30 0.11 -19.93
N ILE A 117 2.32 -0.64 -19.50
CA ILE A 117 3.70 -0.15 -19.43
C ILE A 117 4.33 -0.09 -20.82
N GLU A 118 3.99 -1.04 -21.69
CA GLU A 118 4.58 -1.21 -23.01
C GLU A 118 3.43 -1.28 -24.04
N PRO A 119 2.78 -0.12 -24.33
CA PRO A 119 1.64 -0.10 -25.24
C PRO A 119 2.04 -0.69 -26.60
N PRO A 120 1.15 -1.47 -27.25
CA PRO A 120 1.46 -2.09 -28.52
C PRO A 120 1.93 -1.02 -29.50
N ALA A 121 3.04 -1.29 -30.19
CA ALA A 121 3.58 -0.39 -31.19
C ALA A 121 2.46 -0.01 -32.16
N LEU A 122 2.15 1.28 -32.28
CA LEU A 122 1.21 1.75 -33.29
C LEU A 122 1.68 1.22 -34.65
N PRO A 123 0.79 0.61 -35.46
CA PRO A 123 1.19 0.19 -36.80
C PRO A 123 1.79 1.40 -37.52
N TYR A 124 2.96 1.22 -38.14
CA TYR A 124 3.56 2.28 -38.91
C TYR A 124 2.56 2.72 -39.98
N PRO A 125 2.40 4.03 -40.25
CA PRO A 125 1.43 4.53 -41.24
C PRO A 125 1.58 3.88 -42.63
N GLY A 126 2.74 3.31 -42.94
CA GLY A 126 3.01 2.59 -44.18
C GLY A 126 2.38 1.19 -44.30
N ASP A 127 1.93 0.58 -43.19
CA ASP A 127 1.32 -0.75 -43.21
C ASP A 127 -0.18 -0.69 -43.58
N LEU A 128 -0.88 0.39 -43.21
CA LEU A 128 -2.27 0.64 -43.62
C LEU A 128 -2.40 0.97 -45.11
N ALA A 129 -1.32 1.40 -45.77
CA ALA A 129 -1.31 1.72 -47.19
C ALA A 129 -1.19 0.47 -48.09
N ARG A 130 -0.76 -0.68 -47.56
CA ARG A 130 -0.55 -1.91 -48.35
C ARG A 130 -1.77 -2.82 -48.43
N GLU A 131 -2.73 -2.68 -47.51
CA GLU A 131 -3.96 -3.47 -47.53
C GLU A 131 -5.04 -2.90 -48.46
N GLY A 132 -4.86 -1.69 -49.01
CA GLY A 132 -5.83 -1.03 -49.90
C GLY A 132 -5.69 -1.33 -51.40
N THR A 133 -4.70 -2.11 -51.85
CA THR A 133 -4.36 -2.24 -53.29
C THR A 133 -4.57 -3.62 -53.91
N LEU A 134 -5.23 -4.57 -53.23
CA LEU A 134 -5.57 -5.88 -53.81
C LEU A 134 -7.09 -6.00 -53.99
N GLY A 135 -7.62 -5.33 -55.01
CA GLY A 135 -9.04 -5.41 -55.34
C GLY A 135 -9.37 -4.66 -56.63
N GLY A 136 -8.92 -5.15 -57.77
CA GLY A 136 -9.24 -4.55 -59.07
C GLY A 136 -8.53 -5.17 -60.27
N GLU A 137 -8.55 -6.50 -60.39
CA GLU A 137 -8.43 -7.16 -61.71
C GLU A 137 -9.85 -7.54 -62.15
N ASP A 138 -10.21 -7.12 -63.37
CA ASP A 138 -11.12 -7.76 -64.34
C ASP A 138 -12.04 -6.76 -65.07
N ALA A 139 -11.58 -6.28 -66.24
CA ALA A 139 -12.34 -6.12 -67.50
C ALA A 139 -11.50 -5.43 -68.59
#